data_AF-A0A329R7L5-F1
#
_entry.id   AF-A0A329R7L5-F1
#
_cell.length_a   1.000
_cell.length_b   1.000
_cell.length_c   1.000
_cell.angle_alpha   90.00
_cell.angle_beta   90.00
_cell.angle_gamma   90.00
#
_symmetry.space_group_name_H-M   'P 1'
#
loop_
_entity.id
_entity.type
_entity.pdbx_description
1 polymer ?
#
loop_
_entity_poly.entity_id
_entity_poly.type
_entity_poly.pdbx_seq_one_letter_code
_entity_poly.pdbx_strand_id
1 'polypeptide(L)'
;MAEVKPSHQKPLRLKMNPYVGKEDENLHVWVREVELAMDAALISTEQLRVAFALSNLSGRAKSWAYTREATTPGCFASWSQLCKQFRTAFLPANYEYRHRSRFLSCKQGKRELHEYIQEMRDFTVSL
;
A
#
# COMPACT_ATOMS: atom_id res chain seq x y z
N MET A 1 36.57 9.47 17.93
CA MET A 1 35.25 9.34 17.29
C MET A 1 34.37 8.60 18.28
N ALA A 2 33.26 9.17 18.71
CA ALA A 2 32.36 8.52 19.67
C ALA A 2 31.57 7.43 18.96
N GLU A 3 31.69 6.17 19.41
CA GLU A 3 30.83 5.08 18.97
C GLU A 3 29.38 5.41 19.33
N VAL A 4 28.56 5.62 18.30
CA VAL A 4 27.10 5.73 18.46
C VAL A 4 26.60 4.33 18.80
N LYS A 5 26.29 4.12 20.08
CA LYS A 5 25.65 2.90 20.58
C LYS A 5 24.39 2.61 19.74
N PRO A 6 24.21 1.42 19.16
CA PRO A 6 23.01 1.12 18.41
C PRO A 6 21.83 1.20 19.38
N SER A 7 20.92 2.15 19.15
CA SER A 7 19.66 2.18 19.87
C SER A 7 18.92 0.90 19.51
N HIS A 8 18.71 -0.01 20.46
CA HIS A 8 17.82 -1.15 20.27
C HIS A 8 16.38 -0.62 20.16
N GLN A 9 16.00 -0.17 18.97
CA GLN A 9 14.62 0.21 18.68
C GLN A 9 13.75 -1.05 18.83
N LYS A 10 12.70 -0.94 19.64
CA LYS A 10 11.77 -2.03 19.86
C LYS A 10 10.76 -2.05 18.71
N PRO A 11 10.57 -3.19 18.02
CA PRO A 11 9.54 -3.32 17.00
C PRO A 11 8.15 -2.99 17.56
N LEU A 12 7.41 -2.15 16.86
CA LEU A 12 6.01 -1.84 17.14
C LEU A 12 5.12 -2.61 16.18
N ARG A 13 4.04 -3.21 16.71
CA ARG A 13 3.01 -3.86 15.89
C ARG A 13 1.85 -2.90 15.70
N LEU A 14 1.75 -2.33 14.50
CA LEU A 14 0.60 -1.51 14.13
C LEU A 14 -0.59 -2.41 13.80
N LYS A 15 -1.79 -2.03 14.25
CA LYS A 15 -3.02 -2.68 13.82
C LYS A 15 -3.37 -2.17 12.43
N MET A 16 -3.52 -3.10 11.50
CA MET A 16 -3.90 -2.81 10.11
C MET A 16 -5.23 -3.45 9.77
N ASN A 17 -5.96 -2.83 8.84
CA ASN A 17 -7.11 -3.47 8.22
C ASN A 17 -6.62 -4.32 7.03
N PRO A 18 -7.00 -5.60 6.95
CA PRO A 18 -6.60 -6.43 5.83
C PRO A 18 -7.18 -5.91 4.51
N TYR A 19 -6.42 -5.98 3.42
CA TYR A 19 -6.95 -5.67 2.09
C TYR A 19 -7.80 -6.83 1.59
N VAL A 20 -9.07 -6.55 1.28
CA VAL A 20 -10.03 -7.56 0.80
C VAL A 20 -9.97 -7.68 -0.72
N GLY A 21 -9.63 -6.59 -1.42
CA GLY A 21 -9.61 -6.52 -2.88
C GLY A 21 -10.97 -6.20 -3.50
N LYS A 22 -11.78 -5.38 -2.82
CA LYS A 22 -13.04 -4.84 -3.35
C LYS A 22 -12.78 -3.61 -4.22
N GLU A 23 -13.75 -3.24 -5.07
CA GLU A 23 -13.62 -2.10 -6.00
C GLU A 23 -13.60 -0.74 -5.29
N ASP A 24 -14.21 -0.64 -4.11
CA ASP A 24 -14.28 0.56 -3.28
C ASP A 24 -13.08 0.70 -2.31
N GLU A 25 -12.23 -0.32 -2.19
CA GLU A 25 -11.03 -0.26 -1.36
C GLU A 25 -9.87 0.44 -2.06
N ASN A 26 -9.23 1.38 -1.36
CA ASN A 26 -8.08 2.10 -1.89
C ASN A 26 -6.78 1.31 -1.69
N LEU A 27 -6.30 0.65 -2.76
CA LEU A 27 -5.04 -0.12 -2.74
C LEU A 27 -3.84 0.73 -2.33
N HIS A 28 -3.77 2.01 -2.74
CA HIS A 28 -2.61 2.86 -2.45
C HIS A 28 -2.52 3.22 -0.97
N VAL A 29 -3.66 3.50 -0.33
CA VAL A 29 -3.74 3.71 1.12
C VAL A 29 -3.26 2.46 1.85
N TRP A 30 -3.76 1.27 1.46
CA TRP A 30 -3.32 0.03 2.08
C TRP A 30 -1.82 -0.24 1.90
N VAL A 31 -1.28 -0.06 0.68
CA VAL A 31 0.16 -0.17 0.41
C VAL A 31 0.96 0.75 1.32
N ARG A 32 0.52 1.99 1.50
CA ARG A 32 1.18 2.97 2.37
C ARG A 32 1.12 2.58 3.85
N GLU A 33 -0.03 2.11 4.33
CA GLU A 33 -0.15 1.61 5.71
C GLU A 33 0.75 0.40 5.95
N VAL A 34 0.91 -0.46 4.94
CA VAL A 34 1.75 -1.66 5.04
C VAL A 34 3.23 -1.25 5.14
N GLU A 35 3.68 -0.29 4.33
CA GLU A 35 5.03 0.27 4.41
C GLU A 35 5.32 0.84 5.80
N LEU A 36 4.39 1.64 6.35
CA LEU A 36 4.52 2.19 7.69
C LEU A 36 4.60 1.10 8.77
N ALA A 37 3.80 0.04 8.64
CA ALA A 37 3.82 -1.08 9.57
C ALA A 37 5.12 -1.91 9.46
N MET A 38 5.65 -2.09 8.25
CA MET A 38 6.95 -2.74 8.02
C MET A 38 8.08 -1.95 8.67
N ASP A 39 8.10 -0.62 8.49
CA ASP A 39 9.09 0.26 9.09
C ASP A 39 8.99 0.23 10.62
N ALA A 40 7.78 0.33 11.18
CA ALA A 40 7.55 0.25 12.61
C ALA A 40 7.93 -1.12 13.21
N ALA A 41 7.74 -2.20 12.45
CA ALA A 41 8.09 -3.56 12.84
C ALA A 41 9.56 -3.93 12.54
N LEU A 42 10.36 -3.00 11.98
CA LEU A 42 11.76 -3.20 11.59
C LEU A 42 11.94 -4.36 10.59
N ILE A 43 11.00 -4.51 9.65
CA ILE A 43 11.04 -5.55 8.62
C ILE A 43 11.90 -5.09 7.44
N SER A 44 13.10 -5.68 7.33
CA SER A 44 14.13 -5.23 6.41
C SER A 44 14.32 -6.09 5.16
N THR A 45 14.04 -7.39 5.21
CA THR A 45 14.25 -8.28 4.06
C THR A 45 13.03 -8.33 3.15
N GLU A 46 13.25 -8.41 1.84
CA GLU A 46 12.16 -8.48 0.86
C GLU A 46 11.26 -9.69 1.08
N GLN A 47 11.81 -10.83 1.49
CA GLN A 47 11.02 -12.02 1.82
C GLN A 47 10.10 -11.80 3.01
N LEU A 48 10.58 -11.14 4.07
CA LEU A 48 9.74 -10.82 5.24
C LEU A 48 8.71 -9.75 4.89
N ARG A 49 9.05 -8.76 4.06
CA ARG A 49 8.09 -7.76 3.57
C ARG A 49 6.97 -8.42 2.78
N VAL A 50 7.30 -9.28 1.83
CA VAL A 50 6.28 -10.02 1.05
C VAL A 50 5.43 -10.90 1.97
N ALA A 51 6.02 -11.68 2.86
CA ALA A 51 5.27 -12.52 3.80
C ALA A 51 4.34 -11.71 4.71
N PHE A 52 4.83 -10.58 5.23
CA PHE A 52 4.05 -9.65 6.05
C PHE A 52 2.86 -9.08 5.27
N ALA A 53 3.08 -8.61 4.05
CA ALA A 53 2.01 -8.09 3.19
C ALA A 53 0.95 -9.15 2.88
N LEU A 54 1.36 -10.36 2.49
CA LEU A 54 0.46 -11.48 2.22
C LEU A 54 -0.37 -11.88 3.46
N SER A 55 0.21 -11.79 4.66
CA SER A 55 -0.50 -12.06 5.92
C SER A 55 -1.61 -11.05 6.22
N ASN A 56 -1.51 -9.84 5.66
CA ASN A 56 -2.48 -8.75 5.81
C ASN A 56 -3.50 -8.70 4.64
N LEU A 57 -3.68 -9.82 3.94
CA LEU A 57 -4.72 -9.96 2.91
C LEU A 57 -5.92 -10.74 3.46
N SER A 58 -7.09 -10.45 2.89
CA SER A 58 -8.31 -11.22 3.10
C SER A 58 -9.12 -11.32 1.80
N GLY A 59 -10.22 -12.07 1.85
CA GLY A 59 -11.17 -12.19 0.73
C GLY A 59 -10.54 -12.43 -0.64
N ARG A 60 -10.96 -11.64 -1.63
CA ARG A 60 -10.57 -11.77 -3.04
C ARG A 60 -9.07 -11.59 -3.23
N ALA A 61 -8.47 -10.61 -2.56
CA ALA A 61 -7.04 -10.33 -2.64
C ALA A 61 -6.21 -11.53 -2.18
N LYS A 62 -6.60 -12.14 -1.05
CA LYS A 62 -5.94 -13.34 -0.53
C LYS A 62 -6.06 -14.51 -1.51
N SER A 63 -7.28 -14.84 -1.94
CA SER A 63 -7.50 -15.94 -2.90
C SER A 63 -6.69 -15.76 -4.17
N TRP A 64 -6.71 -14.56 -4.76
CA TRP A 64 -5.95 -14.23 -5.96
C TRP A 64 -4.45 -14.41 -5.76
N ALA A 65 -3.89 -13.91 -4.65
CA ALA A 65 -2.45 -13.99 -4.38
C ALA A 65 -1.97 -15.45 -4.26
N TYR A 66 -2.70 -16.30 -3.53
CA TYR A 66 -2.34 -17.72 -3.40
C TYR A 66 -2.50 -18.50 -4.71
N THR A 67 -3.53 -18.22 -5.50
CA THR A 67 -3.65 -18.82 -6.85
C THR A 67 -2.50 -18.39 -7.76
N ARG A 68 -2.07 -17.13 -7.67
CA ARG A 68 -0.95 -16.60 -8.44
C ARG A 68 0.35 -17.29 -8.06
N GLU A 69 0.63 -17.42 -6.77
CA GLU A 69 1.83 -18.09 -6.27
C GLU A 69 1.83 -19.60 -6.61
N ALA A 70 0.66 -20.25 -6.59
CA ALA A 70 0.55 -21.66 -6.97
C ALA A 70 0.80 -21.90 -8.47
N THR A 71 0.39 -20.97 -9.33
CA THR A 71 0.59 -21.07 -10.79
C THR A 71 1.94 -20.55 -11.23
N THR A 72 2.56 -19.63 -10.48
CA THR A 72 3.88 -19.08 -10.76
C THR A 72 4.64 -18.91 -9.43
N PRO A 73 5.29 -19.97 -8.94
CA PRO A 73 6.08 -19.89 -7.70
C PRO A 73 7.15 -18.81 -7.78
N GLY A 74 7.32 -18.04 -6.71
CA GLY A 74 8.26 -16.93 -6.66
C GLY A 74 7.81 -15.69 -7.44
N CYS A 75 6.52 -15.59 -7.82
CA CYS A 75 6.02 -14.40 -8.51
C CYS A 75 6.10 -13.14 -7.63
N PHE A 76 6.19 -13.28 -6.31
CA PHE A 76 6.38 -12.16 -5.38
C PHE A 76 7.83 -12.13 -4.85
N ALA A 77 8.81 -11.86 -5.72
CA ALA A 77 10.23 -11.83 -5.29
C ALA A 77 10.61 -10.59 -4.46
N SER A 78 9.82 -9.52 -4.54
CA SER A 78 10.02 -8.27 -3.81
C SER A 78 8.71 -7.55 -3.50
N TRP A 79 8.75 -6.59 -2.57
CA TRP A 79 7.66 -5.67 -2.28
C TRP A 79 7.21 -4.91 -3.53
N SER A 80 8.17 -4.42 -4.33
CA SER A 80 7.89 -3.68 -5.56
C SER A 80 7.18 -4.54 -6.61
N GLN A 81 7.57 -5.82 -6.73
CA GLN A 81 6.93 -6.77 -7.63
C GLN A 81 5.52 -7.13 -7.17
N LEU A 82 5.31 -7.30 -5.85
CA LEU A 82 3.99 -7.50 -5.27
C LEU A 82 3.08 -6.30 -5.56
N CYS A 83 3.54 -5.07 -5.26
CA CYS A 83 2.78 -3.85 -5.53
C CYS A 83 2.41 -3.73 -7.01
N LYS A 84 3.37 -3.98 -7.93
CA LYS A 84 3.12 -3.94 -9.38
C LYS A 84 2.03 -4.92 -9.79
N GLN A 85 2.10 -6.16 -9.30
CA GLN A 85 1.11 -7.18 -9.63
C GLN A 85 -0.27 -6.86 -9.05
N PHE A 86 -0.34 -6.34 -7.82
CA PHE A 86 -1.60 -5.92 -7.21
C PHE A 86 -2.24 -4.75 -7.97
N ARG A 87 -1.45 -3.75 -8.39
CA ARG A 87 -1.96 -2.66 -9.24
C ARG A 87 -2.57 -3.19 -10.53
N THR A 88 -1.90 -4.13 -11.21
CA THR A 88 -2.44 -4.74 -12.43
C THR A 88 -3.72 -5.54 -12.18
N ALA A 89 -3.83 -6.22 -11.03
CA ALA A 89 -4.95 -7.10 -10.74
C ALA A 89 -6.19 -6.39 -10.18
N PHE A 90 -6.00 -5.32 -9.42
CA PHE A 90 -7.07 -4.67 -8.64
C PHE A 90 -7.38 -3.24 -9.05
N LEU A 91 -6.54 -2.58 -9.87
CA LEU A 91 -6.85 -1.25 -10.39
C LEU A 91 -7.39 -1.33 -11.83
N PRO A 92 -8.36 -0.48 -12.20
CA PRO A 92 -8.77 -0.32 -13.59
C PRO A 92 -7.60 0.09 -14.50
N ALA A 93 -7.60 -0.34 -15.76
CA ALA A 93 -6.52 -0.06 -16.72
C ALA A 93 -6.24 1.44 -16.95
N ASN A 94 -7.22 2.30 -16.70
CA ASN A 94 -7.11 3.76 -16.82
C ASN A 94 -7.09 4.47 -15.45
N TYR A 95 -6.80 3.76 -14.36
CA TYR A 95 -6.78 4.32 -13.01
C TYR A 95 -5.88 5.54 -12.91
N GLU A 96 -4.62 5.43 -13.33
CA GLU A 96 -3.64 6.53 -13.31
C GLU A 96 -4.14 7.77 -14.07
N TYR A 97 -4.70 7.56 -15.27
CA TYR A 97 -5.26 8.65 -16.06
C TYR A 97 -6.45 9.30 -15.36
N ARG A 98 -7.39 8.51 -14.83
CA ARG A 98 -8.56 9.00 -14.10
C ARG A 98 -8.17 9.74 -12.83
N HIS A 99 -7.19 9.22 -12.10
CA HIS A 99 -6.69 9.81 -10.86
C HIS A 99 -6.03 11.15 -11.12
N ARG A 100 -5.11 11.23 -12.09
CA ARG A 100 -4.47 12.49 -12.50
C ARG A 100 -5.47 13.50 -13.06
N SER A 101 -6.43 13.05 -13.87
CA SER A 101 -7.49 13.92 -14.40
C SER A 101 -8.35 14.52 -13.29
N ARG A 102 -8.76 13.72 -12.30
CA ARG A 102 -9.50 14.19 -11.10
C ARG A 102 -8.67 15.14 -10.25
N PHE A 103 -7.38 14.86 -10.05
CA PHE A 103 -6.49 15.75 -9.32
C PHE A 103 -6.36 17.12 -10.01
N LEU A 104 -6.12 17.12 -11.32
CA LEU A 104 -5.98 18.36 -12.10
C LEU A 104 -7.29 19.15 -12.22
N SER A 105 -8.44 18.47 -12.17
CA SER A 105 -9.75 19.13 -12.16
C SER A 105 -10.18 19.60 -10.76
N CYS A 106 -9.49 19.17 -9.70
CA CYS A 106 -9.80 19.55 -8.33
C CYS A 106 -9.48 21.04 -8.08
N LYS A 107 -10.52 21.82 -7.75
CA LYS A 107 -10.42 23.24 -7.42
C LYS A 107 -11.09 23.50 -6.08
N GLN A 108 -10.56 24.40 -5.26
CA GLN A 108 -11.19 24.75 -3.98
C GLN A 108 -12.65 25.22 -4.18
N GLY A 109 -12.89 26.13 -5.13
CA GLY A 109 -14.24 26.63 -5.42
C GLY A 109 -14.83 27.36 -4.22
N LYS A 110 -16.04 26.99 -3.82
CA LYS A 110 -16.74 27.53 -2.62
C LYS A 110 -16.56 26.67 -1.37
N ARG A 111 -15.71 25.65 -1.41
CA ARG A 111 -15.51 24.71 -0.30
C ARG A 111 -14.65 25.33 0.79
N GLU A 112 -14.88 24.88 2.01
CA GLU A 112 -14.03 25.24 3.13
C GLU A 112 -12.61 24.73 2.89
N LEU A 113 -11.61 25.49 3.36
CA LEU A 113 -10.20 25.17 3.12
C LEU A 113 -9.85 23.77 3.63
N HIS A 114 -10.42 23.35 4.76
CA HIS A 114 -10.14 22.04 5.34
C HIS A 114 -10.69 20.89 4.48
N GLU A 115 -11.88 21.03 3.88
CA GLU A 115 -12.47 20.02 2.99
C GLU A 115 -11.63 19.85 1.72
N TYR A 116 -11.18 20.96 1.14
CA TYR A 116 -10.28 20.95 -0.01
C TYR A 116 -8.95 20.28 0.33
N ILE A 117 -8.35 20.59 1.48
CA ILE A 117 -7.09 19.98 1.92
C ILE A 117 -7.25 18.46 2.12
N GLN A 118 -8.35 17.98 2.69
CA GLN A 118 -8.56 16.54 2.86
C GLN A 118 -8.66 15.82 1.51
N GLU A 119 -9.43 16.36 0.56
CA GLU A 119 -9.51 15.76 -0.78
C GLU A 119 -8.15 15.78 -1.50
N MET A 120 -7.36 16.85 -1.34
CA MET A 120 -6.01 16.92 -1.91
C MET A 120 -5.06 15.89 -1.29
N ARG A 121 -5.19 15.60 0.01
CA ARG A 121 -4.40 14.55 0.68
C ARG A 121 -4.70 13.17 0.10
N ASP A 122 -5.97 12.86 -0.13
CA ASP A 122 -6.37 11.59 -0.73
C ASP A 122 -5.72 11.39 -2.11
N PHE A 123 -5.59 12.46 -2.90
CA PHE A 123 -4.90 12.39 -4.19
C PHE A 123 -3.39 12.13 -4.05
N THR A 124 -2.74 12.73 -3.04
CA THR A 124 -1.28 12.61 -2.84
C THR A 124 -0.83 11.24 -2.31
N VAL A 125 -1.70 10.50 -1.63
CA VAL A 125 -1.37 9.14 -1.15
C VAL A 125 -1.27 8.12 -2.30
N SER A 126 -1.86 8.44 -3.45
CA SER A 126 -1.89 7.58 -4.64
C SER A 126 -0.90 7.97 -5.76
N LEU A 127 -0.09 9.02 -5.59
CA LEU A 127 0.98 9.46 -6.51
C LEU A 127 2.33 8.84 -6.14
#